data_AF-A0A926N9K8-F1
#
_entry.id   AF-A0A926N9K8-F1
#
_cell.length_a   1.000
_cell.length_b   1.000
_cell.length_c   1.000
_cell.angle_alpha   90.00
_cell.angle_beta   90.00
_cell.angle_gamma   90.00
#
_symmetry.space_group_name_H-M   'P 1'
#
loop_
_entity.id
_entity.type
_entity.pdbx_description
1 polymer ?
#
loop_
_entity_poly.entity_id
_entity_poly.type
_entity_poly.pdbx_seq_one_letter_code
_entity_poly.pdbx_strand_id
1 'polypeptide(L)'
;MKKKVPIVAFLSGTMLLFFLMLILFFIYGSIGSMQGWPPLNLSLFNEMTIFKSIVSENGSFQLAFGPGILLIALAGGMLNALLALWLNPK
;
A
#
# COMPACT_ATOMS: atom_id res chain seq x y z
N MET A 1 -25.11 -16.09 -18.58
CA MET A 1 -24.04 -15.08 -18.41
C MET A 1 -23.34 -15.34 -17.08
N LYS A 2 -22.06 -15.72 -17.07
CA LYS A 2 -21.31 -15.95 -15.83
C LYS A 2 -21.15 -14.60 -15.10
N LYS A 3 -21.77 -14.43 -13.92
CA LYS A 3 -21.54 -13.26 -13.05
C LYS A 3 -20.02 -13.15 -12.85
N LYS A 4 -19.39 -12.10 -13.40
CA LYS A 4 -17.97 -11.85 -13.12
C LYS A 4 -17.89 -11.60 -11.62
N VAL A 5 -17.26 -12.55 -10.93
CA VAL A 5 -17.34 -12.65 -9.48
C VAL A 5 -16.65 -11.42 -8.88
N PRO A 6 -17.32 -10.65 -8.01
CA PRO A 6 -16.76 -9.43 -7.40
C PRO A 6 -15.43 -9.70 -6.68
N ILE A 7 -15.16 -10.97 -6.33
CA ILE A 7 -13.90 -11.41 -5.74
C ILE A 7 -12.68 -11.20 -6.65
N VAL A 8 -12.81 -11.34 -7.97
CA VAL A 8 -11.67 -11.14 -8.89
C VAL A 8 -11.29 -9.66 -8.95
N ALA A 9 -12.29 -8.77 -8.99
CA ALA A 9 -12.07 -7.33 -8.91
C ALA A 9 -11.49 -6.92 -7.55
N PHE A 10 -11.98 -7.52 -6.46
CA PHE A 10 -11.44 -7.30 -5.13
C PHE A 10 -9.96 -7.71 -5.03
N LEU A 11 -9.62 -8.93 -5.47
CA LEU A 11 -8.25 -9.43 -5.40
C LEU A 11 -7.31 -8.61 -6.27
N SER A 12 -7.70 -8.21 -7.48
CA SER A 12 -6.86 -7.37 -8.33
C SER A 12 -6.64 -5.98 -7.73
N GLY A 13 -7.65 -5.38 -7.11
CA GLY A 13 -7.52 -4.10 -6.41
C GLY A 13 -6.60 -4.20 -5.19
N THR A 14 -6.73 -5.29 -4.43
CA THR A 14 -5.88 -5.55 -3.25
C THR A 14 -4.41 -5.69 -3.66
N MET A 15 -4.14 -6.52 -4.67
CA MET A 15 -2.79 -6.74 -5.18
C MET A 15 -2.20 -5.46 -5.77
N LEU A 16 -2.98 -4.75 -6.59
CA LEU A 16 -2.53 -3.50 -7.21
C LEU A 16 -2.09 -2.48 -6.17
N LEU A 17 -2.94 -2.21 -5.16
CA LEU A 17 -2.62 -1.21 -4.15
C LEU A 17 -1.46 -1.66 -3.26
N PHE A 18 -1.38 -2.95 -2.93
CA PHE A 18 -0.25 -3.50 -2.19
C PHE A 18 1.09 -3.29 -2.92
N PHE A 19 1.17 -3.65 -4.20
CA PHE A 19 2.37 -3.46 -5.00
C PHE A 19 2.72 -1.98 -5.20
N LEU A 20 1.71 -1.14 -5.47
CA LEU A 20 1.92 0.30 -5.62
C LEU A 20 2.55 0.90 -4.36
N MET A 21 2.04 0.53 -3.18
CA MET A 21 2.58 0.98 -1.90
C MET A 21 4.02 0.50 -1.69
N LEU A 22 4.30 -0.79 -1.94
CA LEU A 22 5.67 -1.32 -1.84
C LEU A 22 6.65 -0.55 -2.74
N ILE A 23 6.26 -0.28 -3.99
CA ILE A 23 7.10 0.46 -4.95
C ILE A 23 7.32 1.90 -4.47
N LEU A 24 6.26 2.61 -4.07
CA LEU A 24 6.37 3.99 -3.59
C LEU A 24 7.26 4.08 -2.35
N PHE A 25 7.10 3.15 -1.42
CA PHE A 25 7.91 3.07 -0.21
C PHE A 25 9.37 2.71 -0.48
N PHE A 26 9.61 1.84 -1.45
CA PHE A 26 10.97 1.52 -1.89
C PHE A 26 11.65 2.71 -2.56
N ILE A 27 10.93 3.43 -3.43
CA ILE A 27 11.42 4.66 -4.07
C ILE A 27 11.72 5.71 -3.01
N TYR A 28 10.80 5.93 -2.05
CA TYR A 28 11.01 6.88 -0.96
C TYR A 28 12.23 6.49 -0.12
N GLY A 29 12.36 5.21 0.26
CA GLY A 29 13.51 4.73 1.02
C GLY A 29 14.83 4.93 0.28
N SER A 30 14.88 4.55 -1.00
CA SER A 30 16.11 4.57 -1.79
C SER A 30 16.52 5.98 -2.22
N ILE A 31 15.61 6.74 -2.83
CA ILE A 31 15.90 8.11 -3.27
C ILE A 31 16.01 9.03 -2.05
N GLY A 32 15.12 8.86 -1.07
CA GLY A 32 15.12 9.67 0.13
C GLY A 32 16.38 9.49 0.96
N SER A 33 16.92 8.26 1.08
CA SER A 33 18.19 8.07 1.79
C SER A 33 19.36 8.76 1.08
N MET A 34 19.39 8.75 -0.26
CA MET A 34 20.43 9.43 -1.04
C MET A 34 20.34 10.96 -0.94
N GLN A 35 19.14 11.51 -0.79
CA GLN A 35 18.89 12.95 -0.68
C GLN A 35 18.82 13.45 0.77
N GLY A 36 18.97 12.58 1.77
CA GLY A 36 18.85 12.95 3.18
C GLY A 36 17.43 13.33 3.60
N TRP A 37 16.40 12.74 2.99
CA TRP A 37 15.01 12.93 3.41
C TRP A 37 14.78 12.43 4.84
N PRO A 38 13.88 13.09 5.59
CA PRO A 38 13.58 12.68 6.94
C PRO A 38 12.95 11.27 6.97
N PRO A 39 13.10 10.52 8.08
CA PRO A 39 12.37 9.28 8.30
C PRO A 39 10.85 9.49 8.17
N LEU A 40 10.18 8.63 7.40
CA LEU A 40 8.74 8.64 7.24
C LEU A 40 8.14 7.55 8.13
N ASN A 41 7.20 7.94 8.98
CA ASN A 41 6.41 7.01 9.78
C ASN A 41 4.93 7.19 9.44
N LEU A 42 4.41 6.29 8.62
CA LEU A 42 3.00 6.22 8.29
C LEU A 42 2.33 5.20 9.19
N SER A 43 1.30 5.64 9.89
CA SER A 43 0.46 4.80 10.73
C SER A 43 -1.01 5.13 10.47
N LEU A 44 -1.86 4.11 10.56
CA LEU A 44 -3.30 4.27 10.66
C LEU A 44 -3.65 4.55 12.12
N PHE A 45 -4.43 5.60 12.34
CA PHE A 45 -4.94 5.99 13.66
C PHE A 45 -3.85 6.16 14.73
N ASN A 46 -2.61 6.50 14.32
CA ASN A 46 -1.44 6.63 15.20
C ASN A 46 -1.05 5.37 15.99
N GLU A 47 -1.69 4.22 15.74
CA GLU A 47 -1.48 2.97 16.48
C GLU A 47 -1.00 1.83 15.59
N MET A 48 -1.43 1.82 14.32
CA MET A 48 -1.13 0.73 13.40
C MET A 48 -0.18 1.17 12.31
N THR A 49 1.11 0.88 12.49
CA THR A 49 2.14 1.17 11.50
C THR A 49 1.79 0.56 10.14
N ILE A 50 1.81 1.39 9.09
CA ILE A 50 1.77 0.96 7.69
C ILE A 50 3.20 0.81 7.20
N PHE A 51 4.01 1.85 7.40
CA PHE A 51 5.35 1.96 6.86
C PHE A 51 6.22 2.82 7.77
N LYS A 52 7.45 2.38 8.00
CA LYS A 52 8.48 3.17 8.65
C LYS A 52 9.77 3.08 7.84
N SER A 53 10.27 4.20 7.35
CA SER A 53 11.65 4.28 6.85
C SER A 53 12.58 4.69 8.00
N ILE A 54 13.74 4.04 8.06
CA ILE A 54 14.82 4.38 9.00
C ILE A 54 16.05 4.62 8.15
N VAL A 55 16.53 5.86 8.13
CA VAL A 55 17.81 6.22 7.51
C VAL A 55 18.85 6.16 8.62
N SER A 56 19.83 5.29 8.47
CA SER A 56 20.93 5.14 9.42
C SER A 56 22.08 6.07 9.04
N GLU A 57 22.84 6.55 10.04
CA GLU A 57 23.88 7.58 9.88
C GLU A 57 25.02 7.18 8.92
N ASN A 58 25.16 5.88 8.68
CA ASN A 58 26.10 5.25 7.75
C ASN A 58 25.55 5.11 6.31
N GLY A 59 24.48 5.81 5.96
CA GLY A 59 23.91 5.85 4.60
C GLY A 59 23.10 4.62 4.20
N SER A 60 22.88 3.69 5.12
CA SER A 60 21.99 2.54 4.91
C SER A 60 20.54 2.92 5.23
N PHE A 61 19.59 2.35 4.49
CA PHE A 61 18.16 2.53 4.75
C PHE A 61 17.49 1.20 5.11
N GLN A 62 16.55 1.25 6.04
CA GLN A 62 15.69 0.13 6.39
C GLN A 62 14.24 0.52 6.16
N LEU A 63 13.48 -0.42 5.60
CA LEU A 63 12.04 -0.30 5.42
C LEU A 63 11.36 -1.33 6.30
N ALA A 64 10.51 -0.87 7.21
CA ALA A 64 9.66 -1.72 8.02
C ALA A 64 8.21 -1.53 7.59
N PHE A 65 7.56 -2.63 7.23
CA PHE A 65 6.13 -2.67 6.95
C PHE A 65 5.40 -3.19 8.17
N GLY A 66 4.40 -2.45 8.63
CA GLY A 66 3.54 -2.89 9.73
C GLY A 66 2.24 -3.50 9.22
N PRO A 67 1.40 -4.03 10.12
CA PRO A 67 0.14 -4.68 9.75
C PRO A 67 -0.86 -3.76 9.04
N GLY A 68 -0.71 -2.43 9.17
CA GLY A 68 -1.56 -1.45 8.50
C GLY A 68 -1.49 -1.51 6.98
N ILE A 69 -0.39 -2.02 6.40
CA ILE A 69 -0.27 -2.18 4.94
C ILE A 69 -1.31 -3.16 4.38
N LEU A 70 -1.69 -4.17 5.15
CA LEU A 70 -2.72 -5.13 4.75
C LEU A 70 -4.09 -4.47 4.74
N LEU A 71 -4.41 -3.63 5.71
CA LEU A 71 -5.67 -2.89 5.74
C LEU A 71 -5.78 -1.92 4.56
N ILE A 72 -4.70 -1.22 4.23
CA ILE A 72 -4.65 -0.36 3.04
C ILE A 72 -4.89 -1.20 1.79
N ALA A 73 -4.20 -2.33 1.62
CA ALA A 73 -4.40 -3.22 0.48
C ALA A 73 -5.86 -3.70 0.38
N LEU A 74 -6.45 -4.16 1.48
CA LEU A 74 -7.86 -4.59 1.52
C LEU A 74 -8.82 -3.46 1.15
N ALA A 75 -8.55 -2.23 1.59
CA ALA A 75 -9.32 -1.06 1.18
C ALA A 75 -9.24 -0.82 -0.35
N GLY A 76 -8.06 -1.01 -0.96
CA GLY A 76 -7.91 -0.99 -2.42
C GLY A 76 -8.75 -2.06 -3.12
N GLY A 77 -8.81 -3.26 -2.55
CA GLY A 77 -9.70 -4.32 -3.02
C GLY A 77 -11.17 -3.93 -2.94
N MET A 78 -11.62 -3.40 -1.79
CA MET A 78 -12.99 -2.94 -1.60
C MET A 78 -13.36 -1.85 -2.61
N LEU A 79 -12.50 -0.85 -2.78
CA LEU A 79 -12.70 0.25 -3.73
C LEU A 79 -12.83 -0.27 -5.16
N ASN A 80 -11.96 -1.21 -5.58
CA ASN A 80 -12.02 -1.76 -6.92
C ASN A 80 -13.24 -2.65 -7.14
N ALA A 81 -13.67 -3.39 -6.12
CA ALA A 81 -14.90 -4.17 -6.18
C ALA A 81 -16.15 -3.29 -6.27
N LEU A 82 -16.22 -2.20 -5.48
CA LEU A 82 -17.30 -1.21 -5.53
C LEU A 82 -17.34 -0.51 -6.89
N LEU A 83 -16.18 -0.13 -7.43
CA LEU A 83 -16.07 0.45 -8.76
C LEU A 83 -16.58 -0.52 -9.83
N ALA A 84 -16.20 -1.80 -9.75
CA ALA A 84 -16.65 -2.82 -10.69
C ALA A 84 -18.18 -3.03 -10.62
N LEU A 85 -18.78 -2.98 -9.44
CA LEU A 85 -20.23 -3.04 -9.24
C LEU A 85 -20.92 -1.80 -9.79
N TRP A 86 -20.36 -0.62 -9.57
CA TRP A 86 -20.91 0.64 -10.09
C TRP A 86 -20.86 0.72 -11.62
N LEU A 87 -19.79 0.21 -12.25
CA LEU A 87 -19.64 0.16 -13.70
C LEU A 87 -20.47 -0.95 -14.37
N ASN A 88 -20.88 -1.98 -13.63
CA ASN A 88 -21.80 -3.02 -14.08
C ASN A 88 -22.94 -3.21 -13.07
N PRO A 89 -23.88 -2.26 -12.98
CA PRO A 89 -25.05 -2.39 -12.14
C PRO A 89 -26.02 -3.38 -12.83
N LYS A 90 -25.82 -4.68 -12.58
CA LYS A 90 -26.72 -5.74 -13.02
C LYS A 90 -27.30 -6.48 -11.84
#